data_AF-A0AAW5EXH8-F1
#
_entry.id   AF-A0AAW5EXH8-F1
#
_cell.length_a   1.000
_cell.length_b   1.000
_cell.length_c   1.000
_cell.angle_alpha   90.00
_cell.angle_beta   90.00
_cell.angle_gamma   90.00
#
_symmetry.space_group_name_H-M   'P 1'
#
loop_
_entity.id
_entity.type
_entity.pdbx_description
1 polymer ?
#
loop_
_entity_poly.entity_id
_entity_poly.type
_entity_poly.pdbx_seq_one_letter_code
_entity_poly.pdbx_strand_id
1 'polypeptide(L)' 'MEGDMQGGGVKIHAPEDFAGMRAAGQLAARTLDMITPHVREGVTTGELDRLIHD' A
#
# COMPACT_ATOMS: atom_id res chain seq x y z
N MET A 1 -5.28 -27.22 -10.77
CA MET A 1 -5.68 -26.22 -9.75
C MET A 1 -5.34 -26.88 -8.43
N GLU A 2 -4.21 -26.55 -7.82
CA GLU A 2 -3.91 -26.96 -6.44
C GLU A 2 -2.64 -26.24 -6.00
N GLY A 3 -2.80 -25.39 -4.99
CA GLY A 3 -1.74 -24.58 -4.42
C GLY A 3 -2.04 -24.26 -2.97
N ASP A 4 -2.42 -25.28 -2.20
CA ASP A 4 -2.33 -25.28 -0.74
C ASP A 4 -1.27 -26.32 -0.34
N MET A 5 -0.12 -25.92 0.20
CA MET A 5 0.56 -26.75 1.19
C MET A 5 1.51 -25.96 2.10
N GLN A 6 1.35 -26.21 3.39
CA GLN A 6 1.59 -25.32 4.53
C GLN A 6 3.05 -25.16 4.99
N GLY A 7 3.34 -23.93 5.44
CA GLY A 7 4.48 -23.56 6.28
C GLY A 7 4.29 -22.14 6.80
N GLY A 8 3.45 -21.96 7.83
CA GLY A 8 3.17 -20.64 8.42
C GLY A 8 2.33 -19.69 7.55
N GLY A 9 1.17 -20.12 7.03
CA GLY A 9 0.07 -19.23 6.61
C GLY A 9 0.37 -18.13 5.57
N VAL A 10 1.42 -18.23 4.76
CA VAL A 10 1.71 -17.25 3.71
C VAL A 10 1.00 -17.66 2.42
N LYS A 11 0.15 -16.77 1.89
CA LYS A 11 -0.51 -16.95 0.60
C LYS A 11 0.49 -16.90 -0.54
N ILE A 12 0.50 -17.94 -1.38
CA ILE A 12 1.27 -17.95 -2.63
C ILE A 12 0.40 -17.39 -3.74
N HIS A 13 0.89 -16.33 -4.38
CA HIS A 13 0.17 -15.62 -5.43
C HIS A 13 0.50 -16.17 -6.81
N ALA A 14 -0.50 -16.20 -7.70
CA ALA A 14 -0.32 -16.57 -9.09
C ALA A 14 0.28 -15.38 -9.89
N PRO A 15 0.96 -15.63 -11.03
CA PRO A 15 1.55 -14.57 -11.86
C PRO A 15 0.58 -13.42 -12.21
N GLU A 16 -0.71 -13.74 -12.38
CA GLU A 16 -1.78 -12.83 -12.76
C GLU A 16 -2.12 -11.85 -11.62
N ASP A 17 -2.00 -12.28 -10.36
CA ASP A 17 -2.29 -11.45 -9.18
C ASP A 17 -1.34 -10.25 -9.07
N PHE A 18 -0.11 -10.39 -9.58
CA PHE A 18 0.93 -9.37 -9.43
C PHE A 18 0.66 -8.10 -10.24
N ALA A 19 -0.15 -8.16 -11.29
CA ALA A 19 -0.50 -6.95 -12.05
C ALA A 19 -1.25 -5.95 -11.16
N GLY A 20 -2.28 -6.41 -10.45
CA GLY A 20 -3.03 -5.59 -9.50
C GLY A 20 -2.19 -5.14 -8.32
N MET A 21 -1.40 -6.04 -7.74
CA MET A 21 -0.53 -5.71 -6.61
C MET A 21 0.51 -4.64 -6.96
N ARG A 22 1.11 -4.71 -8.16
CA ARG A 22 2.04 -3.68 -8.64
C ARG A 22 1.36 -2.34 -8.83
N ALA A 23 0.17 -2.32 -9.44
CA ALA A 23 -0.59 -1.08 -9.63
C ALA A 23 -0.94 -0.41 -8.29
N ALA A 24 -1.41 -1.21 -7.32
CA ALA A 24 -1.71 -0.73 -5.96
C ALA A 24 -0.46 -0.19 -5.25
N GLY A 25 0.68 -0.91 -5.33
CA GLY A 25 1.94 -0.46 -4.74
C GLY A 25 2.43 0.87 -5.35
N GLN A 26 2.31 1.04 -6.67
CA GLN A 26 2.68 2.28 -7.34
C GLN A 26 1.75 3.45 -7.00
N LEU A 27 0.47 3.19 -6.73
CA LEU A 27 -0.43 4.21 -6.21
C LEU A 27 -0.01 4.61 -4.80
N ALA A 28 0.22 3.64 -3.91
CA ALA A 28 0.64 3.90 -2.54
C ALA A 28 1.98 4.68 -2.47
N ALA A 29 2.96 4.32 -3.29
CA ALA A 29 4.23 5.04 -3.36
C ALA A 29 4.04 6.52 -3.74
N ARG A 30 3.21 6.81 -4.74
CA ARG A 30 2.90 8.18 -5.16
C ARG A 30 2.19 8.97 -4.06
N THR A 31 1.29 8.35 -3.31
CA THR A 31 0.65 8.97 -2.14
C THR A 31 1.66 9.32 -1.06
N LEU A 32 2.66 8.46 -0.81
CA LEU A 32 3.73 8.73 0.16
C LEU A 32 4.64 9.88 -0.29
N ASP A 33 5.00 9.92 -1.57
CA ASP A 33 5.76 11.04 -2.14
C ASP A 33 4.99 12.37 -2.02
N MET A 34 3.67 12.32 -2.29
CA MET A 34 2.79 13.49 -2.17
C MET A 34 2.70 14.02 -0.74
N ILE A 35 2.56 13.15 0.26
CA ILE A 35 2.34 13.59 1.64
C ILE A 35 3.63 14.01 2.36
N THR A 36 4.79 13.53 1.91
CA THR A 36 6.11 13.84 2.49
C THR A 36 6.32 15.33 2.84
N PRO A 37 6.08 16.31 1.94
CA PRO A 37 6.25 17.73 2.27
C PRO A 37 5.29 18.29 3.34
N HIS A 38 4.22 17.57 3.68
CA HIS A 38 3.22 18.01 4.66
C HIS A 38 3.53 17.55 6.08
N VAL A 39 4.45 16.61 6.26
CA VAL A 39 4.90 16.13 7.58
C VAL A 39 5.84 17.15 8.20
N ARG A 40 5.29 18.02 9.03
CA ARG A 40 6.01 19.10 9.72
C ARG A 40 5.53 19.23 11.17
N GLU A 41 6.36 19.83 12.01
CA GLU A 41 6.01 20.08 13.41
C GLU A 41 4.70 20.88 13.51
N GLY A 42 3.85 20.49 14.46
CA GLY A 42 2.55 21.12 14.70
C GLY A 42 1.43 20.65 13.76
N VAL A 43 1.70 19.88 12.70
CA VAL A 43 0.64 19.22 11.90
C VAL A 43 0.17 17.96 12.60
N THR A 44 -1.15 17.82 12.70
CA THR A 44 -1.79 16.64 13.30
C THR A 44 -1.90 15.49 12.31
N THR A 45 -1.89 14.25 12.81
CA THR A 45 -2.10 13.07 11.96
C THR A 45 -3.46 13.06 11.28
N GLY A 46 -4.50 13.67 11.87
CA GLY A 46 -5.82 13.82 11.26
C GLY A 46 -5.87 14.86 10.13
N GLU A 47 -4.93 15.81 10.07
CA GLU A 47 -4.77 16.67 8.89
C GLU A 47 -4.08 15.91 7.76
N LEU A 48 -3.05 15.12 8.07
CA LEU A 48 -2.38 14.27 7.08
C LEU A 48 -3.33 13.23 6.50
N ASP A 49 -4.16 12.59 7.33
CA ASP A 49 -5.16 11.61 6.92
C ASP A 49 -6.16 12.19 5.91
N ARG A 50 -6.68 13.40 6.18
CA ARG A 50 -7.57 14.11 5.25
C ARG A 50 -6.90 14.39 3.90
N LEU A 51 -5.65 14.84 3.90
CA LEU A 51 -4.89 15.08 2.67
C LEU A 51 -4.58 13.79 1.88
N ILE A 52 -4.46 12.66 2.55
CA ILE A 52 -4.25 11.35 1.92
C ILE A 52 -5.57 10.80 1.34
N HIS A 53 -6.69 11.09 1.99
CA HIS A 53 -8.00 10.57 1.62
C HIS A 53 -8.60 11.27 0.40
N ASP A 54 -8.37 12.58 0.28
CA ASP A 54 -8.85 13.44 -0.82
C ASP A 54 -8.03 13.25 -2.12
#